data_AF-A0A165CPQ9-F1
#
_entry.id   AF-A0A165CPQ9-F1
#
_cell.length_a   1.000
_cell.length_b   1.000
_cell.length_c   1.000
_cell.angle_alpha   90.00
_cell.angle_beta   90.00
_cell.angle_gamma   90.00
#
_symmetry.space_group_name_H-M   'P 1'
#
loop_
_entity.id
_entity.type
_entity.pdbx_description
1 polymer ?
#
loop_
_entity_poly.entity_id
_entity_poly.type
_entity_poly.pdbx_seq_one_letter_code
_entity_poly.pdbx_strand_id
1 'polypeptide(L)' 'LTKAAFLGRLNEIWRAAGMQRITGHSFRIGGTTALLRAGVDPEVVKMAGRWRSDSFLRYWR' A
#
# COMPACT_ATOMS: atom_id res chain seq x y z
N LEU A 1 0.73 7.62 -16.43
CA LEU A 1 1.90 6.99 -15.76
C LEU A 1 1.64 5.48 -15.65
N THR A 2 2.58 4.62 -16.07
CA THR A 2 2.41 3.16 -15.90
C THR A 2 2.87 2.72 -14.50
N LYS A 3 2.33 1.61 -13.99
CA LYS A 3 2.79 0.99 -12.73
C LYS A 3 4.31 0.75 -12.74
N ALA A 4 4.86 0.29 -13.87
CA ALA A 4 6.28 0.03 -14.02
C ALA A 4 7.11 1.31 -13.91
N ALA A 5 6.71 2.38 -14.61
CA ALA A 5 7.40 3.68 -14.55
C ALA A 5 7.38 4.28 -13.14
N PHE A 6 6.22 4.24 -12.47
CA PHE A 6 6.08 4.74 -11.10
C PHE A 6 6.96 3.96 -10.11
N LEU A 7 6.86 2.63 -10.12
CA LEU A 7 7.66 1.80 -9.21
C LEU A 7 9.15 1.86 -9.54
N GLY A 8 9.53 1.98 -10.81
CA GLY A 8 10.91 2.17 -11.22
C GLY A 8 11.49 3.44 -10.60
N ARG A 9 10.80 4.57 -10.80
CA ARG A 9 11.26 5.86 -10.28
C ARG A 9 11.41 5.86 -8.76
N LEU A 10 10.46 5.28 -8.04
CA LEU A 10 10.54 5.24 -6.58
C LEU A 10 11.64 4.31 -6.07
N ASN A 11 11.82 3.15 -6.70
CA ASN A 11 12.88 2.23 -6.29
C ASN A 11 14.28 2.77 -6.59
N GLU A 12 14.46 3.63 -7.58
CA GLU A 12 15.71 4.38 -7.77
C GLU A 12 16.03 5.26 -6.55
N ILE A 13 15.05 6.04 -6.09
CA ILE A 13 15.18 6.94 -4.94
C ILE A 13 15.46 6.12 -3.67
N TRP A 14 14.66 5.08 -3.42
CA TRP A 14 14.84 4.22 -2.24
C TRP A 14 16.18 3.51 -2.23
N ARG A 15 16.64 3.00 -3.37
CA ARG A 15 17.96 2.39 -3.48
C ARG A 15 19.07 3.38 -3.15
N ALA A 16 18.98 4.62 -3.63
CA ALA A 16 19.95 5.67 -3.31
C ALA A 16 19.96 6.00 -1.81
N ALA A 17 18.83 5.87 -1.14
CA ALA A 17 18.69 6.04 0.31
C ALA A 17 19.04 4.78 1.14
N GLY A 18 19.56 3.71 0.52
CA GLY A 18 19.89 2.45 1.21
C GLY A 18 18.67 1.65 1.68
N MET A 19 17.48 1.95 1.17
CA MET A 19 16.25 1.26 1.53
C MET A 19 15.97 0.05 0.63
N GLN A 20 15.16 -0.87 1.14
CA GLN A 20 14.75 -2.08 0.41
C GLN A 20 13.83 -1.76 -0.78
N ARG A 21 13.83 -2.65 -1.77
CA ARG A 21 12.93 -2.57 -2.92
C ARG A 21 11.47 -2.73 -2.48
N ILE A 22 10.62 -1.84 -2.97
CA ILE A 22 9.19 -1.82 -2.70
C ILE A 22 8.41 -2.28 -3.94
N THR A 23 7.37 -3.08 -3.73
CA THR A 23 6.51 -3.59 -4.80
C THR A 23 5.13 -2.93 -4.76
N GLY A 24 4.35 -3.07 -5.83
CA GLY A 24 2.94 -2.64 -5.82
C GLY A 24 2.11 -3.33 -4.73
N HIS A 25 2.47 -4.56 -4.33
CA HIS A 25 1.80 -5.25 -3.23
C HIS A 25 2.07 -4.55 -1.89
N SER A 26 3.30 -4.06 -1.67
CA SER A 26 3.67 -3.27 -0.50
C SER A 26 2.82 -2.00 -0.38
N PHE A 27 2.53 -1.31 -1.49
CA PHE A 27 1.62 -0.15 -1.50
C PHE A 27 0.20 -0.51 -1.11
N ARG A 28 -0.33 -1.66 -1.58
CA ARG A 28 -1.69 -2.09 -1.25
C ARG A 28 -1.85 -2.35 0.25
N ILE A 29 -0.87 -3.03 0.86
CA ILE A 29 -0.86 -3.29 2.30
C ILE A 29 -0.62 -2.00 3.10
N GLY A 30 0.40 -1.24 2.72
CA GLY A 30 0.76 0.01 3.39
C GLY A 30 -0.36 1.05 3.34
N GLY A 31 -1.02 1.19 2.18
CA GLY A 31 -2.18 2.06 2.01
C GLY A 31 -3.37 1.63 2.85
N THR A 32 -3.64 0.32 2.94
CA THR A 32 -4.68 -0.23 3.85
C THR A 32 -4.37 0.14 5.30
N THR A 33 -3.14 -0.09 5.74
CA THR A 33 -2.67 0.22 7.10
C THR A 33 -2.79 1.71 7.40
N ALA A 34 -2.37 2.57 6.47
CA ALA A 34 -2.40 4.01 6.61
C ALA A 34 -3.83 4.54 6.75
N LEU A 35 -4.77 4.06 5.92
CA LEU A 35 -6.17 4.47 5.97
C LEU A 35 -6.85 4.04 7.29
N LEU A 36 -6.63 2.79 7.71
CA LEU A 36 -7.18 2.30 8.98
C LEU A 36 -6.64 3.08 10.19
N ARG A 37 -5.33 3.39 10.19
CA ARG A 37 -4.73 4.24 11.23
C ARG A 37 -5.22 5.68 11.21
N ALA A 38 -5.65 6.17 10.05
CA ALA A 38 -6.29 7.48 9.92
C ALA A 38 -7.76 7.49 10.37
N GLY A 39 -8.29 6.35 10.87
CA GLY A 39 -9.68 6.24 11.32
C GLY A 39 -10.70 6.16 10.19
N VAL A 40 -10.26 5.89 8.96
CA VAL A 40 -11.17 5.67 7.83
C VAL A 40 -11.97 4.40 8.09
N ASP A 41 -13.28 4.47 7.87
CA ASP A 41 -14.18 3.35 8.08
C ASP A 41 -13.69 2.08 7.33
N PRO A 42 -13.64 0.91 7.99
CA PRO A 42 -13.13 -0.32 7.39
C PRO A 42 -13.83 -0.72 6.09
N GLU A 43 -15.13 -0.47 5.93
CA GLU A 43 -15.86 -0.76 4.70
C GLU A 43 -15.42 0.17 3.55
N VAL A 44 -15.11 1.44 3.85
CA VAL A 44 -14.51 2.35 2.88
C VAL A 44 -13.13 1.86 2.45
N VAL A 45 -12.29 1.40 3.39
CA VAL A 45 -10.97 0.82 3.10
C VAL A 45 -11.09 -0.46 2.26
N LYS A 46 -12.06 -1.32 2.58
CA LYS A 46 -12.35 -2.57 1.86
C LYS A 46 -12.72 -2.29 0.41
N MET A 47 -13.62 -1.33 0.19
CA MET A 47 -14.04 -0.89 -1.14
C MET A 47 -12.89 -0.25 -1.92
N ALA A 48 -12.16 0.68 -1.32
CA ALA A 48 -11.02 1.35 -1.95
C ALA A 48 -9.89 0.37 -2.33
N GLY A 49 -9.58 -0.57 -1.45
CA GLY A 49 -8.57 -1.60 -1.66
C GLY A 49 -9.01 -2.78 -2.53
N ARG A 50 -10.29 -2.79 -2.96
CA ARG A 50 -10.91 -3.90 -3.72
C ARG A 50 -10.67 -5.24 -3.02
N TRP A 51 -10.88 -5.27 -1.71
CA TRP A 51 -10.75 -6.46 -0.89
C TRP A 51 -12.05 -7.26 -0.97
N ARG A 52 -11.93 -8.54 -1.35
CA ARG A 52 -13.09 -9.44 -1.42
C ARG A 52 -13.53 -9.94 -0.04
N SER A 53 -12.60 -10.00 0.91
CA SER A 53 -12.82 -10.50 2.27
C SER A 53 -12.19 -9.58 3.29
N ASP A 54 -12.48 -9.82 4.57
CA ASP A 54 -11.97 -9.02 5.69
C ASP A 54 -10.51 -9.35 6.05
N SER A 55 -9.79 -10.05 5.17
CA SER A 55 -8.35 -10.35 5.31
C SER A 55 -7.50 -9.09 5.48
N PHE A 56 -7.97 -7.94 4.99
CA PHE A 56 -7.30 -6.65 5.13
C PHE A 56 -7.26 -6.14 6.58
N LEU A 57 -8.18 -6.59 7.45
CA LEU A 57 -8.19 -6.22 8.87
C LEU A 57 -6.94 -6.72 9.61
N ARG A 58 -6.23 -7.73 9.08
CA ARG A 58 -4.95 -8.20 9.66
C ARG A 58 -3.85 -7.13 9.62
N TYR A 59 -4.00 -6.13 8.75
CA TYR A 59 -3.09 -5.00 8.65
C TYR A 59 -3.47 -3.86 9.60
N TRP A 60 -4.58 -3.98 10.33
CA TRP A 60 -4.95 -3.06 11.41
C TRP A 60 -4.15 -3.38 12.67
N ARG A 61 -2.96 -2.80 12.78
CA ARG A 61 -2.06 -2.90 13.93
C ARG A 61 -1.62 -1.54 14.42
#